data_AF-A0A2V2DDT5-F1
#
_entry.id   AF-A0A2V2DDT5-F1
#
_cell.length_a   1.000
_cell.length_b   1.000
_cell.length_c   1.000
_cell.angle_alpha   90.00
_cell.angle_beta   90.00
_cell.angle_gamma   90.00
#
_symmetry.space_group_name_H-M   'P 1'
#
loop_
_entity.id
_entity.type
_entity.pdbx_description
1 polymer ?
#
loop_
_entity_poly.entity_id
_entity_poly.type
_entity_poly.pdbx_seq_one_letter_code
_entity_poly.pdbx_strand_id
1 'polypeptide(L)'
;MRILMLCLLNVAMLLAGQLMFKIGAGGKDMSGLSGILSVLLSPMIVAAVALYALTTVLWLYILSSAPLSYAYPIQALAYPGALALSALLLKENVGVLQWVGAGIICIGVALVAKSDL
;
A
#
# COMPACT_ATOMS: atom_id res chain seq x y z
N MET A 1 13.29 -14.09 -9.42
CA MET A 1 11.87 -14.24 -9.82
C MET A 1 10.93 -14.51 -8.64
N ARG A 2 11.18 -15.50 -7.77
CA ARG A 2 10.31 -15.80 -6.61
C ARG A 2 10.11 -14.61 -5.66
N ILE A 3 11.18 -13.88 -5.32
CA ILE A 3 11.12 -12.72 -4.40
C ILE A 3 10.31 -11.57 -5.01
N LEU A 4 10.52 -11.26 -6.29
CA LEU A 4 9.74 -10.23 -7.00
C LEU A 4 8.23 -10.47 -6.90
N MET A 5 7.79 -11.72 -7.12
CA MET A 5 6.37 -12.09 -6.99
C MET A 5 5.85 -11.88 -5.56
N LEU A 6 6.67 -12.18 -4.54
CA LEU A 6 6.30 -11.95 -3.15
C LEU A 6 6.23 -10.46 -2.80
N CYS A 7 7.14 -9.62 -3.32
CA CYS A 7 7.07 -8.17 -3.16
C CYS A 7 5.81 -7.60 -3.83
N LEU A 8 5.50 -8.03 -5.07
CA LEU A 8 4.29 -7.58 -5.76
C LEU A 8 3.01 -8.02 -5.03
N LEU A 9 2.97 -9.25 -4.51
CA LEU A 9 1.89 -9.70 -3.65
C LEU A 9 1.78 -8.84 -2.38
N ASN A 10 2.91 -8.52 -1.74
CA ASN A 10 2.95 -7.67 -0.57
C ASN A 10 2.40 -6.26 -0.87
N VAL A 11 2.79 -5.66 -1.99
CA VAL A 11 2.24 -4.38 -2.48
C VAL A 11 0.74 -4.49 -2.69
N ALA A 12 0.24 -5.55 -3.34
CA ALA A 12 -1.20 -5.75 -3.53
C ALA A 12 -1.96 -5.85 -2.19
N MET A 13 -1.40 -6.55 -1.20
CA MET A 13 -1.98 -6.63 0.14
C MET A 13 -1.99 -5.28 0.87
N LEU A 14 -0.91 -4.48 0.76
CA LEU A 14 -0.86 -3.11 1.27
C LEU A 14 -1.96 -2.25 0.65
N LEU A 15 -2.10 -2.31 -0.67
CA LEU A 15 -3.10 -1.54 -1.41
C LEU A 15 -4.54 -1.91 -1.00
N ALA A 16 -4.81 -3.20 -0.85
CA ALA A 16 -6.10 -3.67 -0.35
C ALA A 16 -6.37 -3.14 1.06
N GLY A 17 -5.39 -3.22 1.97
CA GLY A 17 -5.51 -2.68 3.32
C GLY A 17 -5.71 -1.16 3.35
N GLN A 18 -4.99 -0.40 2.52
CA GLN A 18 -5.18 1.06 2.39
C GLN A 18 -6.59 1.42 1.92
N LEU A 19 -7.11 0.69 0.93
CA LEU A 19 -8.48 0.87 0.47
C LEU A 19 -9.49 0.58 1.59
N MET A 20 -9.26 -0.48 2.37
CA MET A 20 -10.12 -0.82 3.50
C MET A 20 -10.07 0.24 4.61
N PHE A 21 -8.88 0.81 4.89
CA PHE A 21 -8.76 1.93 5.83
C PHE A 21 -9.53 3.14 5.36
N LYS A 22 -9.39 3.53 4.08
CA LYS A 22 -10.07 4.69 3.52
C LYS A 22 -11.60 4.53 3.54
N ILE A 23 -12.11 3.38 3.15
CA ILE A 23 -13.56 3.10 3.20
C ILE A 23 -14.03 3.01 4.66
N GLY A 24 -13.26 2.32 5.51
CA GLY A 24 -13.58 2.13 6.92
C GLY A 24 -13.58 3.42 7.74
N ALA A 25 -12.77 4.40 7.37
CA ALA A 25 -12.74 5.72 8.02
C ALA A 25 -13.70 6.73 7.38
N GLY A 26 -14.20 6.47 6.17
CA GLY A 26 -15.04 7.40 5.41
C GLY A 26 -16.33 7.78 6.14
N GLY A 27 -16.59 9.08 6.25
CA GLY A 27 -17.84 9.62 6.80
C GLY A 27 -18.05 9.40 8.30
N LYS A 28 -17.05 8.87 9.02
CA LYS A 28 -17.13 8.66 10.47
C LYS A 28 -16.58 9.85 11.22
N ASP A 29 -17.28 10.21 12.30
CA ASP A 29 -16.80 11.23 13.21
C ASP A 29 -15.69 10.68 14.11
N MET A 30 -14.51 11.28 14.02
CA MET A 30 -13.38 11.00 14.90
C MET A 30 -13.22 12.06 16.00
N SER A 31 -14.24 12.89 16.22
CA SER A 31 -14.25 13.85 17.31
C SER A 31 -14.39 13.13 18.66
N GLY A 32 -13.41 13.36 19.54
CA GLY A 32 -13.37 12.75 20.86
C GLY A 32 -12.99 11.26 20.91
N LEU A 33 -12.73 10.77 22.12
CA LEU A 33 -12.22 9.43 22.37
C LEU A 33 -13.19 8.33 21.93
N SER A 34 -14.49 8.55 22.11
CA SER A 34 -15.54 7.58 21.74
C SER A 34 -15.64 7.41 20.23
N GLY A 35 -15.58 8.51 19.46
CA GLY A 35 -15.57 8.48 18.00
C GLY A 35 -14.37 7.69 17.47
N ILE A 36 -13.16 8.00 17.97
CA ILE A 36 -11.93 7.28 17.61
C ILE A 36 -12.05 5.77 17.88
N LEU A 37 -12.47 5.39 19.09
CA LEU A 37 -12.63 3.97 19.46
C LEU A 37 -13.66 3.28 18.57
N SER A 38 -14.77 3.95 18.22
CA SER A 38 -15.80 3.39 17.35
C SER A 38 -15.27 3.11 15.93
N VAL A 39 -14.41 3.98 15.38
CA VAL A 39 -13.79 3.74 14.08
C VAL A 39 -12.77 2.62 14.17
N LEU A 40 -11.88 2.67 15.16
CA LEU A 40 -10.82 1.67 15.34
C LEU A 40 -11.37 0.25 15.54
N LEU A 41 -12.45 0.11 16.31
CA LEU A 41 -13.10 -1.17 16.56
C LEU A 41 -14.12 -1.56 15.49
N SER A 42 -14.28 -0.75 14.43
CA SER A 42 -15.19 -1.11 13.36
C SER A 42 -14.68 -2.34 12.59
N PRO A 43 -15.57 -3.27 12.19
CA PRO A 43 -15.15 -4.54 11.59
C PRO A 43 -14.22 -4.39 10.39
N MET A 44 -14.45 -3.35 9.57
CA MET A 44 -13.64 -3.08 8.38
C MET A 44 -12.22 -2.61 8.72
N ILE A 45 -12.06 -1.76 9.74
CA ILE A 45 -10.74 -1.30 10.20
C ILE A 45 -10.00 -2.45 10.87
N VAL A 46 -10.67 -3.24 11.70
CA VAL A 46 -10.09 -4.44 12.33
C VAL A 46 -9.60 -5.43 11.26
N ALA A 47 -10.40 -5.67 10.22
CA ALA A 47 -10.00 -6.52 9.10
C ALA A 47 -8.81 -5.93 8.31
N ALA A 48 -8.77 -4.61 8.11
CA ALA A 48 -7.64 -3.92 7.48
C ALA A 48 -6.35 -4.06 8.31
N VAL A 49 -6.45 -3.91 9.63
CA VAL A 49 -5.32 -4.12 10.56
C VAL A 49 -4.84 -5.57 10.52
N ALA A 50 -5.75 -6.55 10.55
CA ALA A 50 -5.39 -7.96 10.43
C ALA A 50 -4.67 -8.26 9.10
N LEU A 51 -5.14 -7.69 7.99
CA LEU A 51 -4.49 -7.80 6.69
C LEU A 51 -3.09 -7.15 6.71
N TYR A 52 -2.94 -5.98 7.35
CA TYR A 52 -1.65 -5.32 7.52
C TYR A 52 -0.67 -6.13 8.38
N ALA A 53 -1.15 -6.82 9.41
CA ALA A 53 -0.34 -7.75 10.20
C ALA A 53 0.18 -8.90 9.33
N LEU A 54 -0.68 -9.53 8.52
CA LEU A 54 -0.26 -10.57 7.56
C LEU A 54 0.72 -10.04 6.51
N THR A 55 0.48 -8.83 6.02
CA THR A 55 1.35 -8.12 5.09
C THR A 55 2.73 -7.88 5.71
N THR A 56 2.78 -7.56 6.99
CA THR A 56 4.03 -7.35 7.73
C THR A 56 4.80 -8.66 7.91
N VAL A 57 4.11 -9.75 8.24
CA VAL A 57 4.74 -11.08 8.31
C VAL A 57 5.37 -11.48 6.97
N LEU A 58 4.64 -11.28 5.87
CA LEU A 58 5.16 -11.52 4.52
C LEU A 58 6.37 -10.62 4.22
N TRP A 59 6.34 -9.36 4.63
CA TRP A 59 7.45 -8.43 4.44
C TRP A 59 8.70 -8.87 5.21
N LEU A 60 8.57 -9.31 6.47
CA LEU A 60 9.68 -9.85 7.24
C LEU A 60 10.30 -11.08 6.58
N TYR A 61 9.48 -11.97 6.00
CA TYR A 61 9.94 -13.12 5.24
C TYR A 61 10.71 -12.73 3.96
N ILE A 62 10.24 -11.70 3.25
CA ILE A 62 10.93 -11.16 2.08
C ILE A 62 12.30 -10.63 2.49
N LEU A 63 12.37 -9.83 3.56
CA LEU A 63 13.61 -9.23 4.05
C LEU A 63 14.60 -10.25 4.64
N SER A 64 14.12 -11.37 5.18
CA SER A 64 15.02 -12.46 5.58
C SER A 64 15.61 -13.21 4.38
N SER A 65 15.02 -13.04 3.19
CA SER A 65 15.35 -13.80 1.98
C SER A 65 16.00 -12.96 0.88
N ALA A 66 16.06 -11.64 1.03
CA ALA A 66 16.54 -10.71 0.01
C ALA A 66 17.14 -9.43 0.64
N PRO A 67 18.14 -8.79 0.00
CA PRO A 67 18.60 -7.47 0.42
C PRO A 67 17.46 -6.44 0.39
N LEU A 68 17.43 -5.57 1.40
CA LEU A 68 16.46 -4.47 1.45
C LEU A 68 16.56 -3.57 0.21
N SER A 69 17.78 -3.33 -0.30
CA SER A 69 18.03 -2.52 -1.50
C SER A 69 17.34 -3.06 -2.75
N TYR A 70 17.10 -4.37 -2.83
CA TYR A 70 16.39 -5.01 -3.93
C TYR A 70 14.86 -4.99 -3.74
N ALA A 71 14.39 -5.28 -2.53
CA ALA A 71 12.96 -5.41 -2.25
C ALA A 71 12.25 -4.05 -2.14
N TYR A 72 12.91 -3.06 -1.52
CA TYR A 72 12.33 -1.76 -1.21
C TYR A 72 11.90 -0.94 -2.45
N PRO A 73 12.66 -0.92 -3.57
CA PRO A 73 12.19 -0.30 -4.81
C PRO A 73 10.85 -0.84 -5.28
N ILE A 74 10.63 -2.15 -5.25
CA ILE A 74 9.35 -2.75 -5.65
C ILE A 74 8.23 -2.25 -4.73
N GLN A 75 8.53 -2.07 -3.45
CA GLN A 75 7.59 -1.56 -2.45
C GLN A 75 7.11 -0.13 -2.74
N ALA A 76 7.93 0.69 -3.41
CA ALA A 76 7.55 2.05 -3.83
C ALA A 76 6.37 2.06 -4.83
N LEU A 77 6.09 0.95 -5.52
CA LEU A 77 4.92 0.80 -6.40
C LEU A 77 3.58 0.91 -5.64
N ALA A 78 3.58 0.80 -4.31
CA ALA A 78 2.39 1.04 -3.50
C ALA A 78 1.86 2.47 -3.68
N TYR A 79 2.70 3.48 -3.94
CA TYR A 79 2.20 4.84 -4.17
C TYR A 79 1.44 4.99 -5.50
N PRO A 80 2.04 4.66 -6.68
CA PRO A 80 1.30 4.63 -7.94
C PRO A 80 0.04 3.76 -7.88
N GLY A 81 0.11 2.60 -7.20
CA GLY A 81 -1.03 1.73 -7.00
C GLY A 81 -2.16 2.38 -6.18
N ALA A 82 -1.82 3.04 -5.06
CA ALA A 82 -2.81 3.72 -4.23
C ALA A 82 -3.47 4.87 -4.97
N LEU A 83 -2.68 5.63 -5.73
CA LEU A 83 -3.14 6.72 -6.57
C LEU A 83 -4.09 6.22 -7.68
N ALA A 84 -3.77 5.08 -8.31
CA ALA A 84 -4.67 4.43 -9.25
C ALA A 84 -5.98 3.96 -8.60
N LEU A 85 -5.93 3.36 -7.40
CA LEU A 85 -7.14 2.98 -6.67
C LEU A 85 -7.99 4.19 -6.26
N SER A 86 -7.34 5.28 -5.84
CA SER A 86 -8.02 6.56 -5.55
C SER A 86 -8.78 7.10 -6.75
N ALA A 87 -8.14 7.12 -7.93
CA ALA A 87 -8.79 7.59 -9.15
C ALA A 87 -9.89 6.64 -9.64
N LEU A 88 -9.65 5.33 -9.66
CA LEU A 88 -10.54 4.35 -10.30
C LEU A 88 -11.69 3.89 -9.41
N LEU A 89 -11.41 3.59 -8.13
CA LEU A 89 -12.41 3.04 -7.21
C LEU A 89 -13.06 4.11 -6.35
N LEU A 90 -12.27 5.04 -5.82
CA LEU A 90 -12.78 6.10 -4.95
C LEU A 90 -13.26 7.33 -5.73
N LYS A 91 -12.97 7.39 -7.05
CA LYS A 91 -13.33 8.50 -7.94
C LYS A 91 -12.83 9.86 -7.41
N GLU A 92 -11.70 9.85 -6.71
CA GLU A 92 -11.06 11.06 -6.20
C GLU A 92 -10.41 11.83 -7.36
N ASN A 93 -10.44 13.16 -7.29
CA ASN A 93 -9.75 13.99 -8.27
C ASN A 93 -8.24 13.97 -7.99
N VAL A 94 -7.52 13.22 -8.82
CA VAL A 94 -6.06 13.12 -8.75
C VAL A 94 -5.43 14.10 -9.73
N GLY A 95 -4.63 15.02 -9.21
CA GLY A 95 -3.97 16.06 -9.99
C GLY A 95 -2.92 15.51 -10.96
N VAL A 96 -2.74 16.23 -12.08
CA VAL A 96 -1.78 15.86 -13.15
C VAL A 96 -0.36 15.69 -12.60
N LEU A 97 0.09 16.56 -11.69
CA LEU A 97 1.42 16.45 -11.08
C LEU A 97 1.61 15.17 -10.27
N GLN A 98 0.55 14.65 -9.65
CA GLN A 98 0.62 13.40 -8.90
C GLN A 98 0.80 12.21 -9.85
N TRP A 99 0.16 12.23 -11.02
CA TRP A 99 0.37 11.25 -12.09
C TRP A 99 1.78 11.30 -12.67
N VAL A 100 2.32 12.51 -12.90
CA VAL A 100 3.72 12.68 -13.33
C VAL A 100 4.67 12.10 -12.29
N GLY A 101 4.47 12.43 -11.02
CA GLY A 101 5.26 11.85 -9.92
C GLY A 101 5.17 10.33 -9.84
N ALA A 102 3.97 9.77 -9.99
CA ALA A 102 3.77 8.31 -10.05
C ALA A 102 4.53 7.68 -11.23
N GLY A 103 4.54 8.32 -12.41
CA GLY A 103 5.33 7.89 -13.55
C GLY A 103 6.83 7.89 -13.27
N ILE A 104 7.35 8.93 -12.62
CA ILE A 104 8.76 9.01 -12.22
C ILE A 104 9.11 7.90 -11.23
N ILE A 105 8.24 7.61 -10.26
CA ILE A 105 8.43 6.49 -9.32
C ILE A 105 8.52 5.17 -10.09
N CYS A 106 7.58 4.89 -10.99
CA CYS A 106 7.59 3.67 -11.81
C CYS A 106 8.89 3.53 -12.62
N ILE A 107 9.37 4.62 -13.21
CA ILE A 107 10.65 4.64 -13.95
C ILE A 107 11.81 4.34 -13.00
N GLY A 108 11.87 4.99 -11.83
CA GLY A 108 12.89 4.74 -10.82
C GLY A 108 12.94 3.28 -10.38
N VAL A 109 11.78 2.68 -10.11
CA VAL A 109 11.68 1.25 -9.76
C VAL A 109 12.17 0.36 -10.90
N ALA A 110 11.80 0.65 -12.15
CA ALA A 110 12.25 -0.12 -13.31
C ALA A 110 13.77 -0.04 -13.53
N LEU A 111 14.39 1.09 -13.23
CA LEU A 111 15.85 1.26 -13.32
C LEU A 111 16.58 0.43 -12.27
N VAL A 112 16.14 0.48 -11.00
CA VAL A 112 16.77 -0.29 -9.92
C VAL A 112 16.54 -1.79 -10.10
N ALA A 113 15.33 -2.19 -10.51
CA ALA A 113 15.03 -3.59 -10.79
C ALA A 113 15.92 -4.18 -11.89
N LYS A 114 16.40 -3.36 -12.83
CA LYS A 114 17.36 -3.76 -13.87
C LYS A 114 18.82 -3.79 -13.42
N SER A 115 19.23 -3.00 -12.42
CA SER A 115 20.62 -3.03 -11.95
C SER A 115 20.93 -4.25 -11.09
N ASP A 116 19.90 -4.81 -10.44
CA ASP A 116 20.01 -5.97 -9.55
C ASP A 116 19.61 -7.30 -10.24
N LEU A 117 19.30 -7.27 -11.54
CA LEU A 117 19.02 -8.44 -12.39
C LEU A 117 20.27 -8.86 -13.15
#